data_AF-A0AAU4D6H8-F1
#
_entry.id   AF-A0AAU4D6H8-F1
#
_cell.length_a   1.000
_cell.length_b   1.000
_cell.length_c   1.000
_cell.angle_alpha   90.00
_cell.angle_beta   90.00
_cell.angle_gamma   90.00
#
_symmetry.space_group_name_H-M   'P 1'
#
loop_
_entity.id
_entity.type
_entity.pdbx_description
1 polymer ?
#
loop_
_entity_poly.entity_id
_entity_poly.type
_entity_poly.pdbx_seq_one_letter_code
_entity_poly.pdbx_strand_id
1 'polypeptide(L)' 'MELLLHRIGGSVQVPSRKATERDEEKIAAWKDEQWPVVNRRRRTWAPGSASRTKRARA' A
#
# COMPACT_ATOMS: atom_id res chain seq x y z
N MET A 1 7.28 10.98 7.72
CA MET A 1 7.34 9.52 7.89
C MET A 1 8.66 9.08 8.50
N GLU A 2 9.78 9.61 8.03
CA GLU A 2 11.13 9.35 8.58
C GLU A 2 11.26 9.60 10.09
N LEU A 3 10.64 10.68 10.60
CA LEU A 3 10.69 11.05 12.02
C LEU A 3 10.14 9.96 12.97
N LEU A 4 9.13 9.20 12.53
CA LEU A 4 8.52 8.14 13.34
C LEU A 4 9.40 6.90 13.39
N LEU A 5 9.95 6.50 12.24
CA LEU A 5 10.80 5.32 12.10
C LEU A 5 12.05 5.46 12.97
N HIS A 6 12.71 6.62 12.91
CA HIS A 6 13.89 6.91 13.72
C HIS A 6 13.60 6.85 15.24
N ARG A 7 12.43 7.34 15.67
CA ARG A 7 12.05 7.33 17.09
C ARG A 7 11.84 5.93 17.66
N ILE A 8 11.40 4.97 16.84
CA ILE A 8 11.17 3.59 17.24
C ILE A 8 12.37 2.67 16.96
N GLY A 9 13.51 3.24 16.54
CA GLY A 9 14.70 2.47 16.14
C GLY A 9 14.54 1.68 14.85
N GLY A 10 13.51 1.98 14.04
CA GLY A 10 13.26 1.35 12.76
C GLY A 10 13.96 2.07 11.62
N SER A 11 14.47 1.32 10.65
CA SER A 11 14.98 1.84 9.38
C SER A 11 14.14 1.33 8.20
N VAL A 12 14.08 2.11 7.12
CA VAL A 12 13.47 1.67 5.87
C VAL A 12 14.40 0.61 5.27
N GLN A 13 13.98 -0.66 5.34
CA GLN A 13 14.74 -1.77 4.80
C GLN A 13 14.61 -1.78 3.27
N VAL A 14 15.75 -1.71 2.60
CA VAL A 14 15.84 -1.91 1.14
C VAL A 14 16.47 -3.28 0.92
N PRO A 15 15.82 -4.18 0.16
CA PRO A 15 16.40 -5.47 -0.18
C PRO A 15 17.77 -5.29 -0.85
N SER A 16 18.80 -5.95 -0.33
CA SER A 16 20.17 -5.87 -0.87
C SER A 16 20.30 -6.54 -2.25
N ARG A 17 19.37 -7.44 -2.59
CA ARG A 17 19.29 -8.12 -3.88
C ARG A 17 17.87 -8.24 -4.37
N LYS A 18 17.70 -8.29 -5.69
CA LYS A 18 16.42 -8.68 -6.31
C LYS A 18 16.15 -10.16 -6.02
N ALA A 19 14.87 -10.52 -5.87
CA ALA A 19 14.47 -11.91 -5.76
C ALA A 19 14.79 -12.66 -7.06
N THR A 20 15.35 -13.86 -6.96
CA THR A 20 15.75 -14.68 -8.13
C THR A 20 14.56 -15.02 -9.02
N GLU A 21 13.37 -15.16 -8.43
CA GLU A 21 12.12 -15.47 -9.13
C GLU A 21 11.48 -14.23 -9.78
N ARG A 22 12.06 -13.04 -9.60
CA ARG A 22 11.49 -11.79 -10.09
C ARG A 22 11.69 -11.66 -11.60
N ASP A 23 10.59 -11.83 -12.32
CA ASP A 23 10.50 -11.63 -13.77
C ASP A 23 9.85 -10.28 -14.07
N GLU A 24 10.64 -9.30 -14.54
CA GLU A 24 10.14 -7.93 -14.77
C GLU A 24 9.15 -7.87 -15.95
N GLU A 25 9.24 -8.78 -16.93
CA GLU A 25 8.31 -8.85 -18.06
C GLU A 25 6.94 -9.36 -17.58
N LYS A 26 6.92 -10.44 -16.81
CA LYS A 26 5.68 -10.94 -16.18
C LYS A 26 5.07 -9.93 -15.23
N ILE A 27 5.89 -9.18 -14.49
CA ILE A 27 5.40 -8.11 -13.61
C ILE A 27 4.79 -6.98 -14.42
N ALA A 28 5.39 -6.60 -15.55
CA ALA A 28 4.85 -5.56 -16.43
C ALA A 28 3.51 -6.00 -17.04
N ALA A 29 3.44 -7.22 -17.58
CA ALA A 29 2.21 -7.79 -18.12
C ALA A 29 1.11 -7.87 -17.05
N TRP A 30 1.42 -8.40 -15.87
CA TRP A 30 0.48 -8.45 -14.75
C TRP A 30 -0.01 -7.07 -14.31
N LYS A 31 0.87 -6.06 -14.32
CA LYS A 31 0.50 -4.69 -13.99
C LYS A 31 -0.47 -4.08 -15.01
N ASP A 32 -0.33 -4.40 -16.28
CA ASP A 32 -1.27 -3.92 -17.30
C ASP A 32 -2.62 -4.63 -17.17
N GLU A 33 -2.59 -5.96 -17.04
CA GLU A 33 -3.79 -6.80 -17.12
C GLU A 33 -4.58 -6.88 -15.80
N GLN A 34 -3.89 -7.06 -14.68
CA GLN A 34 -4.52 -7.43 -13.40
C GLN A 34 -4.63 -6.26 -12.43
N TRP A 35 -3.68 -5.32 -12.47
CA TRP A 35 -3.69 -4.18 -11.54
C TRP A 35 -4.98 -3.35 -11.60
N PRO A 36 -5.58 -3.05 -12.77
CA PRO A 36 -6.84 -2.29 -12.82
C PRO A 36 -8.00 -3.01 -12.11
N VAL A 37 -8.01 -4.35 -12.16
CA VAL A 37 -9.04 -5.17 -11.51
C VAL A 37 -8.86 -5.16 -10.00
N VAL A 38 -7.63 -5.36 -9.52
CA VAL A 38 -7.31 -5.44 -8.09
C VAL A 38 -7.37 -4.08 -7.40
N ASN A 39 -6.88 -3.03 -8.05
CA ASN A 39 -6.83 -1.68 -7.50
C ASN A 39 -8.15 -0.91 -7.69
N ARG A 40 -9.20 -1.56 -8.21
CA ARG A 40 -10.51 -0.94 -8.27
C ARG A 40 -11.00 -0.63 -6.87
N ARG A 41 -11.27 0.65 -6.61
CA ARG A 41 -11.82 1.10 -5.33
C ARG A 41 -13.10 0.33 -5.03
N ARG A 42 -13.11 -0.37 -3.89
CA ARG A 42 -14.31 -1.10 -3.44
C ARG A 42 -15.44 -0.09 -3.25
N ARG A 43 -16.60 -0.37 -3.84
CA ARG A 43 -17.75 0.55 -3.91
C ARG A 43 -18.27 0.96 -2.52
N THR A 44 -18.02 0.14 -1.51
CA THR A 44 -18.41 0.35 -0.11
C THR A 44 -17.36 1.11 0.72
N TRP A 45 -16.19 1.39 0.16
CA TRP A 45 -15.15 2.12 0.89
C TRP A 45 -15.43 3.62 0.85
N ALA A 46 -15.82 4.16 1.99
CA ALA A 46 -15.75 5.58 2.29
C ALA A 46 -14.61 5.79 3.31
N PRO A 47 -13.77 6.82 3.17
CA PRO A 47 -12.82 7.18 4.21
C PRO A 47 -13.54 7.37 5.55
N GLY A 48 -13.24 6.51 6.51
CA GLY A 48 -13.68 6.67 7.89
C GLY A 48 -12.64 7.49 8.64
N SER A 49 -13.03 8.64 9.21
CA SER A 49 -12.19 9.29 10.23
C SER A 49 -12.21 8.45 11.52
N ALA A 50 -11.04 8.22 12.11
CA ALA A 50 -10.88 7.60 13.44
C ALA A 50 -10.95 8.64 14.59
N SER A 51 -11.30 9.89 14.28
CA SER A 51 -11.44 10.93 15.30
C SER A 51 -12.60 10.61 16.26
N ARG A 52 -12.34 10.78 17.55
CA ARG A 52 -13.33 10.59 18.63
C ARG A 52 -14.49 11.61 18.56
N THR A 53 -14.31 12.73 17.86
CA THR A 53 -15.32 13.78 17.65
C THR A 53 -16.06 13.66 16.32
N LYS A 54 -15.88 12.56 15.58
CA LYS A 54 -16.61 12.38 14.32
C LYS A 54 -18.11 12.28 14.59
N ARG A 55 -18.90 13.13 13.94
CA ARG A 55 -20.36 13.02 13.94
C ARG A 55 -20.77 11.64 13.42
N ALA A 56 -21.69 10.96 14.11
CA ALA A 56 -22.31 9.75 13.61
C ALA A 56 -22.94 10.03 12.23
N ARG A 57 -22.79 9.12 11.27
CA ARG A 57 -23.54 9.23 10.00
C ARG A 57 -25.03 9.09 10.35
N ALA A 58 -25.85 10.02 9.87
CA ALA A 58 -27.30 9.91 9.88
C ALA A 58 -27.77 8.78 8.96
#